data_AF-A0A2G8T8D9-F1
#
_entry.id   AF-A0A2G8T8D9-F1
#
_cell.length_a   1.000
_cell.length_b   1.000
_cell.length_c   1.000
_cell.angle_alpha   90.00
_cell.angle_beta   90.00
_cell.angle_gamma   90.00
#
_symmetry.space_group_name_H-M   'P 1'
#
loop_
_entity.id
_entity.type
_entity.pdbx_description
1 polymer ?
#
loop_
_entity_poly.entity_id
_entity_poly.type
_entity_poly.pdbx_seq_one_letter_code
_entity_poly.pdbx_strand_id
1 'polypeptide(L)'
;MEQRLTALEARLDTILPTLATKADIAEIRVDMNKMNAEIKTWTLATVLTIIGTMLAAIFGIATIFNAASQGSRAQPAPIVITLPATSTPTKSP
;
A
#
# COMPACT_ATOMS: atom_id res chain seq x y z
N MET A 1 -41.83 -46.45 38.13
CA MET A 1 -41.72 -45.85 36.78
C MET A 1 -41.44 -44.35 36.88
N GLU A 2 -42.13 -43.63 37.77
CA GLU A 2 -41.98 -42.19 38.03
C GLU A 2 -40.55 -41.75 38.42
N GLN A 3 -39.86 -42.53 39.25
CA GLN A 3 -38.49 -42.22 39.69
C GLN A 3 -37.47 -42.14 38.53
N ARG A 4 -37.73 -42.85 37.42
CA ARG A 4 -36.92 -42.79 36.20
C ARG A 4 -37.23 -41.51 35.41
N LEU A 5 -38.49 -41.10 35.35
CA LEU A 5 -38.91 -39.84 34.72
C LEU A 5 -38.27 -38.63 35.43
N THR A 6 -38.33 -38.59 36.76
CA THR A 6 -37.72 -37.50 37.55
C THR A 6 -36.20 -37.43 37.38
N ALA A 7 -35.53 -38.60 37.27
CA ALA A 7 -34.10 -38.65 37.03
C ALA A 7 -33.70 -38.21 35.60
N LEU A 8 -34.58 -38.42 34.61
CA LEU A 8 -34.39 -37.92 33.26
C LEU A 8 -34.64 -36.41 33.17
N GLU A 9 -35.66 -35.90 33.86
CA GLU A 9 -35.99 -34.47 33.93
C GLU A 9 -34.84 -33.67 34.55
N ALA A 10 -34.29 -34.13 35.68
CA ALA A 10 -33.14 -33.49 36.32
C ALA A 10 -31.88 -33.49 35.44
N ARG A 11 -31.68 -34.54 34.63
CA ARG A 11 -30.56 -34.60 33.66
C ARG A 11 -30.79 -33.68 32.48
N LEU A 12 -32.02 -33.56 31.99
CA LEU A 12 -32.37 -32.64 30.92
C LEU A 12 -32.21 -31.18 31.35
N ASP A 13 -32.66 -30.82 32.55
CA ASP A 13 -32.46 -29.47 33.12
C ASP A 13 -30.98 -29.11 33.30
N THR A 14 -30.15 -30.11 33.58
CA THR A 14 -28.70 -29.91 33.70
C THR A 14 -28.03 -29.74 32.33
N ILE A 15 -28.50 -30.45 31.30
CA ILE A 15 -27.86 -30.48 29.96
C ILE A 15 -28.39 -29.35 29.06
N LEU A 16 -29.65 -28.93 29.19
CA LEU A 16 -30.28 -27.85 28.42
C LEU A 16 -29.44 -26.55 28.35
N PRO A 17 -28.91 -26.02 29.47
CA PRO A 17 -28.11 -24.79 29.45
C PRO A 17 -26.70 -24.99 28.87
N THR A 18 -26.26 -26.24 28.66
CA THR A 18 -24.96 -26.57 28.06
C THR A 18 -25.04 -26.84 26.56
N LEU A 19 -26.25 -26.97 26.02
CA LEU A 19 -26.49 -27.11 24.59
C LEU A 19 -26.44 -25.73 23.95
N ALA A 20 -25.56 -25.57 22.95
CA ALA A 20 -25.53 -24.37 22.12
C ALA A 20 -26.93 -24.13 21.54
N THR A 21 -27.57 -23.08 22.01
CA THR A 21 -28.93 -22.75 21.61
C THR A 21 -28.90 -22.19 20.20
N LYS A 22 -30.06 -22.19 19.52
CA LYS A 22 -30.18 -21.51 18.22
C LYS A 22 -29.81 -20.02 18.31
N ALA A 23 -29.91 -19.41 19.49
CA ALA A 23 -29.48 -18.03 19.74
C ALA A 23 -27.95 -17.89 19.65
N ASP A 24 -27.20 -18.80 20.27
CA ASP A 24 -25.73 -18.79 20.23
C ASP A 24 -25.20 -18.92 18.79
N ILE A 25 -25.84 -19.76 17.97
CA ILE A 25 -25.50 -19.89 16.54
C ILE A 25 -25.80 -18.60 15.76
N ALA A 26 -26.89 -17.91 16.11
CA ALA A 26 -27.23 -16.63 15.50
C ALA A 26 -26.22 -15.54 15.90
N GLU A 27 -25.80 -15.51 17.16
CA GLU A 27 -24.77 -14.61 17.68
C GLU A 27 -23.42 -14.83 16.98
N ILE A 28 -22.96 -16.08 16.86
CA ILE A 28 -21.74 -16.41 16.11
C ILE A 28 -21.81 -15.93 14.66
N ARG A 29 -22.96 -16.07 14.00
CA ARG A 29 -23.13 -15.59 12.61
C ARG A 29 -23.03 -14.07 12.52
N VAL A 30 -23.60 -13.35 13.49
CA VAL A 30 -23.50 -11.88 13.57
C VAL A 30 -22.04 -11.47 13.79
N ASP A 31 -21.35 -12.11 14.73
CA ASP A 31 -19.95 -11.83 15.03
C ASP A 31 -19.02 -12.14 13.85
N MET A 32 -19.23 -13.27 13.16
CA MET A 32 -18.48 -13.60 11.95
C MET A 32 -18.69 -12.56 10.84
N ASN A 33 -19.93 -12.08 10.66
CA ASN A 33 -20.23 -11.05 9.67
C ASN A 33 -19.57 -9.71 10.03
N LYS A 34 -19.58 -9.34 11.31
CA LYS A 34 -18.90 -8.13 11.81
C LYS A 34 -17.39 -8.22 11.62
N MET A 35 -16.79 -9.34 12.01
CA MET A 35 -15.37 -9.59 11.82
C MET A 35 -14.97 -9.50 10.34
N ASN A 36 -15.76 -10.09 9.44
CA ASN A 36 -15.49 -10.01 8.00
C ASN A 36 -15.56 -8.56 7.47
N ALA A 37 -16.51 -7.75 7.97
CA ALA A 37 -16.62 -6.35 7.61
C ALA A 37 -15.42 -5.52 8.12
N GLU A 38 -14.97 -5.76 9.35
CA GLU A 38 -13.81 -5.12 9.93
C GLU A 38 -12.53 -5.48 9.17
N ILE A 39 -12.31 -6.78 8.89
CA ILE A 39 -11.16 -7.25 8.10
C ILE A 39 -11.15 -6.56 6.74
N LYS A 40 -12.28 -6.56 6.02
CA LYS A 40 -12.36 -5.89 4.71
C LYS A 40 -12.04 -4.41 4.79
N THR A 41 -12.53 -3.73 5.82
CA THR A 41 -12.29 -2.28 6.01
C THR A 41 -10.80 -2.00 6.23
N TRP A 42 -10.16 -2.76 7.13
CA TRP A 42 -8.73 -2.59 7.43
C TRP A 42 -7.84 -3.02 6.25
N THR A 43 -8.17 -4.12 5.58
CA THR A 43 -7.46 -4.57 4.38
C THR A 43 -7.58 -3.54 3.26
N LEU A 44 -8.77 -2.96 3.03
CA LEU A 44 -8.93 -1.91 2.02
C LEU A 44 -8.10 -0.67 2.36
N ALA A 45 -8.09 -0.25 3.62
CA ALA A 45 -7.31 0.89 4.09
C ALA A 45 -5.80 0.68 3.88
N THR A 46 -5.26 -0.50 4.22
CA THR A 46 -3.83 -0.79 4.03
C THR A 46 -3.47 -0.87 2.56
N VAL A 47 -4.30 -1.51 1.72
CA VAL A 47 -4.08 -1.58 0.27
C VAL A 47 -4.09 -0.20 -0.36
N LEU A 48 -5.05 0.67 -0.02
CA LEU A 48 -5.10 2.04 -0.52
C LEU A 48 -3.88 2.86 -0.07
N THR A 49 -3.42 2.66 1.17
CA THR A 49 -2.22 3.34 1.69
C THR A 49 -0.97 2.91 0.92
N ILE A 50 -0.80 1.61 0.66
CA ILE A 50 0.34 1.08 -0.10
C ILE A 50 0.32 1.62 -1.52
N ILE A 51 -0.82 1.54 -2.21
CA ILE A 51 -0.96 2.05 -3.58
C ILE A 51 -0.73 3.56 -3.61
N GLY A 52 -1.33 4.32 -2.69
CA GLY A 52 -1.18 5.77 -2.62
C GLY A 52 0.26 6.21 -2.39
N THR A 53 0.96 5.58 -1.44
CA THR A 53 2.37 5.87 -1.15
C THR A 53 3.29 5.47 -2.30
N MET A 54 3.04 4.32 -2.95
CA MET A 54 3.82 3.88 -4.11
C MET A 54 3.66 4.82 -5.32
N LEU A 55 2.41 5.25 -5.61
CA LEU A 55 2.14 6.21 -6.68
C LEU A 55 2.77 7.58 -6.40
N ALA A 56 2.66 8.06 -5.16
CA ALA A 56 3.30 9.32 -4.75
C ALA A 56 4.83 9.26 -4.89
N ALA A 57 5.45 8.13 -4.53
CA ALA A 57 6.89 7.94 -4.67
C ALA A 57 7.33 7.96 -6.15
N ILE A 58 6.63 7.23 -7.03
CA ILE A 58 6.95 7.21 -8.47
C ILE A 58 6.80 8.61 -9.07
N PHE A 59 5.70 9.29 -8.78
CA PHE A 59 5.46 10.64 -9.31
C PHE A 59 6.47 11.66 -8.78
N GLY A 60 6.81 11.58 -7.48
CA GLY A 60 7.85 12.41 -6.88
C GLY A 60 9.22 12.22 -7.52
N ILE A 61 9.63 10.97 -7.79
CA ILE A 61 10.92 10.69 -8.44
C ILE A 61 10.90 11.16 -9.90
N ALA A 62 9.83 10.89 -10.65
CA ALA A 62 9.72 11.29 -12.06
C ALA A 62 9.77 12.81 -12.24
N THR A 63 9.12 13.58 -11.35
CA THR A 63 9.14 15.05 -11.38
C THR A 63 10.54 15.60 -11.09
N ILE A 64 11.28 15.04 -10.12
CA ILE A 64 12.65 15.45 -9.80
C ILE A 64 13.61 15.12 -10.96
N PHE A 65 13.50 13.94 -11.58
CA PHE A 65 14.34 13.56 -12.72
C PHE A 65 14.08 14.42 -13.96
N ASN A 66 12.82 14.78 -14.24
CA ASN A 66 12.48 15.70 -15.31
C ASN A 66 13.01 17.12 -15.03
N ALA A 67 12.85 17.62 -13.81
CA ALA A 67 13.42 18.92 -13.42
C ALA A 67 14.96 18.95 -13.50
N ALA A 68 15.63 17.87 -13.07
CA ALA A 68 17.09 17.76 -13.11
C ALA A 68 17.66 17.68 -14.54
N SER A 69 16.93 17.05 -15.47
CA SER A 69 17.35 16.93 -16.87
C SER A 69 17.19 18.23 -17.67
N GLN A 70 16.49 19.24 -17.14
CA GLN A 70 16.40 20.57 -17.76
C GLN A 70 17.58 21.50 -17.36
N GLY A 71 18.42 21.12 -16.39
CA GLY A 71 19.54 21.93 -15.88
C GLY A 71 20.78 22.04 -16.78
N SER A 72 20.82 21.38 -17.94
CA SER A 72 22.01 21.36 -18.82
C SER A 72 21.94 22.27 -20.04
N ARG A 73 20.93 23.14 -20.17
CA ARG A 73 20.81 24.08 -21.29
C ARG A 73 21.19 25.51 -20.88
N ALA A 74 22.49 25.81 -20.91
CA ALA A 74 23.08 27.08 -21.33
C ALA A 74 24.51 27.21 -20.77
N GLN A 75 25.47 26.45 -21.32
CA GLN A 75 26.85 26.92 -21.28
C GLN A 75 27.01 27.98 -22.38
N PRO A 76 27.33 29.25 -22.06
CA PRO A 76 27.72 30.21 -23.08
C PRO A 76 28.98 29.70 -23.78
N ALA A 77 28.91 29.51 -25.09
CA ALA A 77 30.02 29.00 -25.89
C ALA A 77 31.23 29.97 -25.76
N PRO A 78 32.45 29.44 -25.51
CA PRO A 78 33.64 30.28 -25.40
C PRO A 78 33.87 31.08 -26.68
N ILE A 79 34.06 32.41 -26.54
CA ILE A 79 34.41 33.29 -27.66
C ILE A 79 35.84 32.96 -28.09
N VAL A 80 35.97 32.31 -29.25
CA VAL A 80 37.27 32.01 -29.86
C VAL A 80 37.76 33.27 -30.57
N ILE A 81 38.78 33.92 -30.00
CA ILE A 81 39.50 35.00 -30.68
C ILE A 81 40.56 34.34 -31.58
N THR A 82 40.25 34.15 -32.85
CA THR A 82 41.22 33.71 -33.86
C THR A 82 42.16 34.86 -34.18
N LEU A 83 43.43 34.73 -33.77
CA LEU A 83 44.49 35.63 -34.19
C LEU A 83 44.92 35.25 -35.63
N PRO A 84 45.00 36.19 -36.58
CA PRO A 84 45.51 35.91 -37.91
C PRO A 84 47.01 35.59 -37.85
N ALA A 85 47.41 34.47 -38.45
CA ALA A 85 48.80 34.06 -38.56
C ALA A 85 49.59 35.08 -39.37
N THR A 86 50.63 35.66 -38.77
CA THR A 86 51.62 36.49 -39.45
C THR A 86 52.36 35.63 -40.47
N SER A 87 52.18 35.91 -41.75
CA SER A 87 52.97 35.36 -42.85
C SER A 87 54.44 35.79 -42.69
N THR A 88 55.31 34.86 -42.29
CA THR A 88 56.75 35.05 -42.41
C THR A 88 57.13 34.97 -43.89
N PRO A 89 57.73 36.02 -44.48
CA PRO A 89 58.13 35.99 -45.87
C PRO A 89 59.37 35.11 -46.00
N THR A 90 59.22 34.01 -46.75
CA THR A 90 60.29 33.20 -47.30
C THR A 90 61.27 34.10 -48.05
N LYS A 91 62.50 34.21 -47.55
CA LYS A 91 63.63 34.78 -48.29
C LYS A 91 64.64 33.66 -48.55
N SER A 92 64.58 33.10 -49.75
CA SER A 92 65.76 32.62 -50.50
C SER A 92 66.36 33.84 -51.23
N PRO A 93 67.65 33.88 -51.65
CA PRO A 93 68.64 32.82 -51.83
C PRO A 93 69.81 32.81 -50.84
#